data_AF-A0A829Y901-F1
#
_entry.id   AF-A0A829Y901-F1
#
_cell.length_a   1.000
_cell.length_b   1.000
_cell.length_c   1.000
_cell.angle_alpha   90.00
_cell.angle_beta   90.00
_cell.angle_gamma   90.00
#
_symmetry.space_group_name_H-M   'P 1'
#
loop_
_entity.id
_entity.type
_entity.pdbx_description
1 polymer ?
#
loop_
_entity_poly.entity_id
_entity_poly.type
_entity_poly.pdbx_seq_one_letter_code
_entity_poly.pdbx_strand_id
1 'polypeptide(L)'
;MEGCMRNSLVVLASALFLSACQAEVKPAPERITPWTTQLRAAQPDDAFAAVYSWRGQRLIFIGAKHATRTDSLTFRLIEQAYASFHVDTVIVEGPPYSHGANAERLFSWVEKQREIDGFVESGEIVPTVRGARDHGAVVWGGEPDDTEVRDRVLARGFTLQDLVGFYTLRSVPQWVREQKITGPDDSRTKQLIEAELERSRSRLQAPADPLSSYASWAQWYERTNGKPFDASFTLEEGGPLADGRYATNKISEAIGRVRDEFLLEIIARHLNARDNVLVVFGESHLMMLRPALSSMLGPPCYEGDDLGAAGVDCRNRRAALTSQIERIPRVHAERRRGTRDTQSARSP
;
A
#
# COMPACT_ATOMS: atom_id res chain seq x y z
N MET A 1 59.46 -32.85 -41.04
CA MET A 1 59.82 -32.05 -39.86
C MET A 1 59.08 -30.73 -39.98
N GLU A 2 58.37 -30.36 -38.91
CA GLU A 2 57.85 -29.00 -38.63
C GLU A 2 56.73 -28.49 -39.56
N GLY A 3 55.61 -27.95 -39.10
CA GLY A 3 55.16 -27.63 -37.75
C GLY A 3 53.83 -26.87 -37.90
N CYS A 4 52.79 -27.36 -37.21
CA CYS A 4 51.39 -27.00 -37.36
C CYS A 4 51.11 -25.55 -36.88
N MET A 5 50.62 -24.67 -37.76
CA MET A 5 50.11 -23.35 -37.37
C MET A 5 48.73 -23.51 -36.71
N ARG A 6 48.68 -23.23 -35.40
CA ARG A 6 47.47 -23.23 -34.58
C ARG A 6 46.63 -21.97 -34.86
N ASN A 7 45.45 -22.20 -35.40
CA ASN A 7 44.34 -21.25 -35.47
C ASN A 7 44.06 -20.65 -34.08
N SER A 8 44.46 -19.39 -33.89
CA SER A 8 44.10 -18.57 -32.73
C SER A 8 42.99 -17.61 -33.16
N LEU A 9 41.78 -18.12 -33.31
CA LEU A 9 40.60 -17.31 -33.54
C LEU A 9 39.40 -18.17 -33.20
N VAL A 10 38.76 -17.91 -32.06
CA VAL A 10 37.37 -18.21 -31.69
C VAL A 10 37.25 -18.08 -30.17
N VAL A 11 36.15 -17.45 -29.75
CA VAL A 11 35.70 -17.19 -28.36
C VAL A 11 36.19 -15.89 -27.71
N LEU A 12 35.92 -14.73 -28.33
CA LEU A 12 35.83 -13.46 -27.60
C LEU A 12 34.74 -12.57 -28.21
N ALA A 13 33.53 -13.10 -28.39
CA ALA A 13 32.41 -12.34 -28.96
C ALA A 13 31.02 -12.89 -28.59
N SER A 14 30.80 -13.36 -27.35
CA SER A 14 29.43 -13.75 -26.90
C SER A 14 29.09 -13.34 -25.47
N ALA A 15 29.96 -12.58 -24.79
CA ALA A 15 29.61 -11.88 -23.56
C ALA A 15 29.01 -10.49 -23.84
N LEU A 16 28.37 -10.31 -25.01
CA LEU A 16 27.56 -9.14 -25.29
C LEU A 16 26.25 -9.28 -24.54
N PHE A 17 26.27 -8.80 -23.29
CA PHE A 17 25.24 -7.96 -22.72
C PHE A 17 23.82 -8.27 -23.21
N LEU A 18 23.31 -9.45 -22.82
CA LEU A 18 21.91 -9.56 -22.46
C LEU A 18 21.73 -8.77 -21.15
N SER A 19 21.93 -7.45 -21.22
CA SER A 19 21.18 -6.51 -20.39
C SER A 19 19.74 -6.64 -20.87
N ALA A 20 19.12 -7.77 -20.52
CA ALA A 20 17.69 -7.90 -20.54
C ALA A 20 17.22 -6.70 -19.73
N CYS A 21 16.59 -5.73 -20.40
CA CYS A 21 15.90 -4.64 -19.73
C CYS A 21 14.96 -5.29 -18.74
N GLN A 22 15.41 -5.40 -17.49
CA GLN A 22 14.63 -5.97 -16.43
C GLN A 22 13.55 -4.94 -16.18
N ALA A 23 12.40 -5.10 -16.84
CA ALA A 23 11.28 -4.17 -16.72
C ALA A 23 11.00 -3.94 -15.23
N GLU A 24 11.20 -2.72 -14.76
CA GLU A 24 10.97 -2.33 -13.36
C GLU A 24 9.49 -2.51 -13.02
N VAL A 25 9.20 -2.80 -11.74
CA VAL A 25 7.86 -2.64 -11.19
C VAL A 25 7.52 -1.16 -11.30
N LYS A 26 6.49 -0.85 -12.10
CA LYS A 26 5.95 0.51 -12.24
C LYS A 26 4.67 0.61 -11.43
N PRO A 27 4.53 1.57 -10.51
CA PRO A 27 3.26 1.83 -9.83
C PRO A 27 2.12 2.01 -10.84
N ALA A 28 0.93 1.53 -10.50
CA ALA A 28 -0.28 1.66 -11.31
C ALA A 28 -1.38 2.43 -10.54
N PRO A 29 -1.14 3.70 -10.14
CA PRO A 29 -2.05 4.47 -9.29
C PRO A 29 -3.43 4.68 -9.92
N GLU A 30 -3.53 4.65 -11.25
CA GLU A 30 -4.79 4.73 -11.99
C GLU A 30 -5.71 3.52 -11.75
N ARG A 31 -5.16 2.41 -11.23
CA ARG A 31 -5.89 1.18 -10.91
C ARG A 31 -6.36 1.10 -9.45
N ILE A 32 -6.02 2.07 -8.61
CA ILE A 32 -6.54 2.13 -7.23
C ILE A 32 -8.05 2.33 -7.30
N THR A 33 -8.77 1.45 -6.61
CA THR A 33 -10.23 1.54 -6.49
C THR A 33 -10.63 2.42 -5.33
N PRO A 34 -11.63 3.32 -5.51
CA PRO A 34 -12.10 4.15 -4.42
C PRO A 34 -12.82 3.31 -3.35
N TRP A 35 -12.73 3.74 -2.10
CA TRP A 35 -13.50 3.14 -1.01
C TRP A 35 -14.99 3.51 -1.13
N THR A 36 -15.82 2.55 -1.49
CA THR A 36 -17.26 2.74 -1.68
C THR A 36 -18.07 1.88 -0.73
N THR A 37 -19.38 2.13 -0.63
CA THR A 37 -20.29 1.28 0.14
C THR A 37 -20.26 -0.17 -0.37
N GLN A 38 -20.16 -0.35 -1.68
CA GLN A 38 -20.05 -1.67 -2.29
C GLN A 38 -18.72 -2.36 -1.92
N LEU A 39 -17.60 -1.65 -1.99
CA LEU A 39 -16.29 -2.23 -1.65
C LEU A 39 -16.21 -2.56 -0.15
N ARG A 40 -16.75 -1.68 0.70
CA ARG A 40 -16.91 -1.92 2.15
C ARG A 40 -17.74 -3.16 2.43
N ALA A 41 -18.85 -3.36 1.72
CA ALA A 41 -19.70 -4.55 1.89
C ALA A 41 -19.06 -5.85 1.38
N ALA A 42 -18.07 -5.75 0.48
CA ALA A 42 -17.31 -6.89 -0.02
C ALA A 42 -16.03 -7.17 0.79
N GLN A 43 -15.71 -6.33 1.78
CA GLN A 43 -14.57 -6.52 2.65
C GLN A 43 -14.81 -7.76 3.53
N PRO A 44 -13.80 -8.64 3.71
CA PRO A 44 -13.86 -9.68 4.72
C PRO A 44 -14.17 -9.14 6.12
N ASP A 45 -14.85 -9.97 6.93
CA ASP A 45 -15.21 -9.60 8.30
C ASP A 45 -14.00 -9.53 9.25
N ASP A 46 -12.88 -10.15 8.90
CA ASP A 46 -11.66 -10.20 9.69
C ASP A 46 -10.43 -9.98 8.80
N ALA A 47 -9.26 -9.84 9.43
CA ALA A 47 -8.00 -9.62 8.75
C ALA A 47 -7.68 -10.72 7.74
N PHE A 48 -7.04 -10.36 6.64
CA PHE A 48 -6.63 -11.31 5.60
C PHE A 48 -5.33 -10.86 4.97
N ALA A 49 -4.67 -11.76 4.26
CA ALA A 49 -3.43 -11.48 3.57
C ALA A 49 -3.51 -11.81 2.08
N ALA A 50 -2.74 -11.08 1.28
CA ALA A 50 -2.49 -11.37 -0.12
C ALA A 50 -0.98 -11.48 -0.35
N VAL A 51 -0.55 -12.54 -1.06
CA VAL A 51 0.85 -12.75 -1.42
C VAL A 51 1.02 -12.66 -2.93
N TYR A 52 1.92 -11.79 -3.38
CA TYR A 52 2.29 -11.64 -4.78
C TYR A 52 3.70 -12.18 -5.02
N SER A 53 3.94 -12.65 -6.25
CA SER A 53 5.28 -13.04 -6.69
C SER A 53 5.70 -12.19 -7.87
N TRP A 54 6.88 -11.61 -7.79
CA TRP A 54 7.47 -10.90 -8.91
C TRP A 54 8.95 -11.22 -9.00
N ARG A 55 9.37 -11.88 -10.08
CA ARG A 55 10.79 -12.19 -10.37
C ARG A 55 11.61 -12.78 -9.21
N GLY A 56 10.96 -13.61 -8.39
CA GLY A 56 11.59 -14.25 -7.23
C GLY A 56 11.44 -13.49 -5.93
N GLN A 57 11.07 -12.21 -5.97
CA GLN A 57 10.68 -11.42 -4.80
C GLN A 57 9.22 -11.69 -4.43
N ARG A 58 8.90 -11.40 -3.17
CA ARG A 58 7.55 -11.49 -2.60
C ARG A 58 7.08 -10.14 -2.09
N LEU A 59 5.81 -9.85 -2.33
CA LEU A 59 5.06 -8.87 -1.55
C LEU A 59 4.05 -9.66 -0.72
N ILE A 60 4.15 -9.53 0.60
CA ILE A 60 3.19 -10.04 1.57
C ILE A 60 2.44 -8.82 2.08
N PHE A 61 1.15 -8.69 1.76
CA PHE A 61 0.32 -7.59 2.25
C PHE A 61 -0.69 -8.17 3.23
N ILE A 62 -0.59 -7.77 4.50
CA ILE A 62 -1.58 -8.07 5.54
C ILE A 62 -2.55 -6.90 5.60
N GLY A 63 -3.80 -7.15 5.25
CA GLY A 63 -4.93 -6.28 5.55
C GLY A 63 -5.33 -6.48 7.00
N ALA A 64 -4.78 -5.66 7.89
CA ALA A 64 -4.99 -5.72 9.33
C ALA A 64 -6.39 -5.24 9.71
N LYS A 65 -6.99 -5.91 10.68
CA LYS A 65 -8.14 -5.42 11.42
C LYS A 65 -7.62 -4.93 12.76
N HIS A 66 -7.75 -3.62 13.02
CA HIS A 66 -7.19 -3.02 14.24
C HIS A 66 -7.63 -3.80 15.47
N ALA A 67 -6.65 -4.42 16.12
CA ALA A 67 -6.86 -5.31 17.25
C ALA A 67 -5.76 -5.08 18.27
N THR A 68 -6.13 -5.12 19.54
CA THR A 68 -5.16 -5.06 20.65
C THR A 68 -4.92 -6.41 21.28
N ARG A 69 -5.69 -7.45 20.91
CA ARG A 69 -5.51 -8.79 21.44
C ARG A 69 -4.48 -9.58 20.66
N THR A 70 -3.59 -10.27 21.38
CA THR A 70 -2.51 -11.08 20.80
C THR A 70 -3.00 -12.37 20.15
N ASP A 71 -4.19 -12.84 20.48
CA ASP A 71 -4.86 -13.98 19.84
C ASP A 71 -5.68 -13.60 18.59
N SER A 72 -5.67 -12.32 18.18
CA SER A 72 -6.38 -11.86 16.99
C SER A 72 -5.79 -12.45 15.70
N LEU A 73 -6.61 -12.55 14.66
CA LEU A 73 -6.16 -13.01 13.36
C LEU A 73 -5.06 -12.12 12.76
N THR A 74 -5.12 -10.80 12.97
CA THR A 74 -4.03 -9.90 12.55
C THR A 74 -2.69 -10.27 13.17
N PHE A 75 -2.64 -10.53 14.48
CA PHE A 75 -1.39 -10.88 15.17
C PHE A 75 -0.85 -12.23 14.67
N ARG A 76 -1.74 -13.21 14.48
CA ARG A 76 -1.36 -14.52 13.91
C ARG A 76 -0.82 -14.40 12.49
N LEU A 77 -1.46 -13.61 11.62
CA LEU A 77 -0.98 -13.40 10.24
C LEU A 77 0.42 -12.76 10.23
N ILE A 78 0.70 -11.81 11.13
CA ILE A 78 2.02 -11.19 11.25
C ILE A 78 3.07 -12.23 11.66
N GLU A 79 2.78 -13.04 12.68
CA GLU A 79 3.67 -14.13 13.11
C GLU A 79 3.92 -15.12 11.96
N GLN A 80 2.87 -15.56 11.28
CA GLN A 80 2.97 -16.48 10.15
C GLN A 80 3.75 -15.88 8.97
N ALA A 81 3.64 -14.57 8.72
CA ALA A 81 4.41 -13.92 7.66
C ALA A 81 5.92 -14.07 7.88
N TYR A 82 6.40 -13.83 9.11
CA TYR A 82 7.80 -14.01 9.46
C TYR A 82 8.23 -15.49 9.48
N ALA A 83 7.34 -16.39 9.90
CA ALA A 83 7.64 -17.82 9.92
C ALA A 83 7.70 -18.45 8.51
N SER A 84 6.85 -17.99 7.59
CA SER A 84 6.69 -18.58 6.26
C SER A 84 7.56 -17.95 5.18
N PHE A 85 8.03 -16.71 5.38
CA PHE A 85 8.74 -15.94 4.37
C PHE A 85 10.01 -15.31 4.93
N HIS A 86 11.03 -15.24 4.08
CA HIS A 86 12.15 -14.33 4.30
C HIS A 86 11.68 -12.91 3.96
N VAL A 87 11.79 -11.99 4.92
CA VAL A 87 11.37 -10.59 4.79
C VAL A 87 12.60 -9.70 4.91
N ASP A 88 12.86 -8.90 3.89
CA ASP A 88 13.98 -7.95 3.87
C ASP A 88 13.52 -6.57 4.37
N THR A 89 12.32 -6.16 3.95
CA THR A 89 11.74 -4.85 4.25
C THR A 89 10.32 -4.98 4.79
N VAL A 90 10.00 -4.20 5.82
CA VAL A 90 8.68 -4.09 6.43
C VAL A 90 8.19 -2.65 6.31
N ILE A 91 6.97 -2.47 5.84
CA ILE A 91 6.31 -1.15 5.71
C ILE A 91 5.09 -1.15 6.63
N VAL A 92 5.05 -0.21 7.58
CA VAL A 92 3.99 -0.12 8.61
C VAL A 92 3.14 1.13 8.48
N GLU A 93 1.84 1.01 8.72
CA GLU A 93 0.92 2.16 8.77
C GLU A 93 1.21 3.09 9.96
N GLY A 94 1.03 4.40 9.76
CA GLY A 94 1.10 5.42 10.82
C GLY A 94 2.32 6.34 10.76
N PRO A 95 3.57 5.85 10.92
CA PRO A 95 4.75 6.69 10.81
C PRO A 95 5.02 7.17 9.36
N PRO A 96 5.47 8.42 9.17
CA PRO A 96 6.00 8.89 7.90
C PRO A 96 7.19 8.09 7.40
N TYR A 97 7.25 7.83 6.09
CA TYR A 97 8.39 7.21 5.42
C TYR A 97 9.66 8.07 5.52
N SER A 98 9.50 9.40 5.54
CA SER A 98 10.57 10.38 5.67
C SER A 98 11.40 10.25 6.97
N HIS A 99 10.86 9.59 8.00
CA HIS A 99 11.59 9.27 9.22
C HIS A 99 12.75 8.29 8.99
N GLY A 100 12.79 7.62 7.83
CA GLY A 100 13.89 6.76 7.43
C GLY A 100 13.78 5.32 7.94
N ALA A 101 14.73 4.50 7.47
CA ALA A 101 14.89 3.11 7.89
C ALA A 101 15.13 3.02 9.40
N ASN A 102 14.44 2.09 10.05
CA ASN A 102 14.60 1.77 11.46
C ASN A 102 14.56 3.00 12.37
N ALA A 103 13.63 3.93 12.10
CA ALA A 103 13.51 5.18 12.83
C ALA A 103 13.53 4.97 14.36
N GLU A 104 14.52 5.54 15.04
CA GLU A 104 14.79 5.32 16.47
C GLU A 104 13.56 5.58 17.34
N ARG A 105 12.79 6.61 17.01
CA ARG A 105 11.56 6.97 17.72
C ARG A 105 10.53 5.85 17.68
N LEU A 106 10.37 5.16 16.55
CA LEU A 106 9.43 4.05 16.41
C LEU A 106 9.89 2.87 17.26
N PHE A 107 11.16 2.46 17.11
CA PHE A 107 11.73 1.33 17.86
C PHE A 107 11.68 1.57 19.37
N SER A 108 12.13 2.74 19.82
CA SER A 108 12.11 3.14 21.23
C SER A 108 10.69 3.17 21.81
N TRP A 109 9.69 3.51 21.00
CA TRP A 109 8.29 3.50 21.43
C TRP A 109 7.74 2.08 21.50
N VAL A 110 8.04 1.21 20.53
CA VAL A 110 7.67 -0.22 20.51
C VAL A 110 8.30 -1.00 21.67
N GLU A 111 9.53 -0.68 22.06
CA GLU A 111 10.22 -1.29 23.19
C GLU A 111 9.58 -0.99 24.53
N LYS A 112 8.91 0.18 24.65
CA LYS A 112 8.18 0.55 25.86
C LYS A 112 6.82 -0.13 25.98
N GLN A 113 6.30 -0.70 24.88
CA GLN A 113 5.02 -1.39 24.89
C GLN A 113 5.11 -2.70 25.67
N ARG A 114 4.10 -3.01 26.47
CA ARG A 114 4.02 -4.27 27.21
C ARG A 114 2.78 -5.03 26.78
N GLU A 115 2.92 -6.35 26.74
CA GLU A 115 1.75 -7.22 26.72
C GLU A 115 1.27 -7.42 28.15
N ILE A 116 -0.01 -7.16 28.39
CA ILE A 116 -0.66 -7.35 29.69
C ILE A 116 -1.92 -8.17 29.42
N ASP A 117 -2.02 -9.36 30.01
CA ASP A 117 -3.17 -10.27 29.90
C ASP A 117 -3.61 -10.57 28.44
N GLY A 118 -2.64 -10.71 27.53
CA GLY A 118 -2.91 -10.96 26.11
C GLY A 118 -3.31 -9.71 25.32
N PHE A 119 -3.09 -8.51 25.87
CA PHE A 119 -3.34 -7.24 25.18
C PHE A 119 -2.08 -6.43 24.98
N VAL A 120 -1.96 -5.83 23.81
CA VAL A 120 -0.96 -4.83 23.43
C VAL A 120 -1.70 -3.57 22.98
N GLU A 121 -1.62 -2.51 23.79
CA GLU A 121 -2.39 -1.27 23.60
C GLU A 121 -2.21 -0.65 22.20
N SER A 122 -0.98 -0.71 21.70
CA SER A 122 -0.59 -0.13 20.41
C SER A 122 -0.91 -1.01 19.20
N GLY A 123 -1.55 -2.16 19.40
CA GLY A 123 -2.03 -3.03 18.33
C GLY A 123 -0.94 -3.63 17.46
N GLU A 124 -1.27 -3.84 16.19
CA GLU A 124 -0.53 -4.64 15.21
C GLU A 124 0.87 -4.11 14.85
N ILE A 125 1.15 -2.82 15.04
CA ILE A 125 2.47 -2.26 14.77
C ILE A 125 3.55 -2.86 15.70
N VAL A 126 3.17 -3.24 16.93
CA VAL A 126 4.10 -3.77 17.93
C VAL A 126 4.66 -5.15 17.53
N PRO A 127 3.84 -6.19 17.29
CA PRO A 127 4.35 -7.48 16.82
C PRO A 127 5.03 -7.35 15.45
N THR A 128 4.56 -6.44 14.59
CA THR A 128 5.18 -6.20 13.28
C THR A 128 6.62 -5.72 13.41
N VAL A 129 6.87 -4.68 14.21
CA VAL A 129 8.22 -4.12 14.39
C VAL A 129 9.12 -5.06 15.19
N ARG A 130 8.60 -5.76 16.21
CA ARG A 130 9.37 -6.77 16.95
C ARG A 130 9.80 -7.92 16.06
N GLY A 131 8.87 -8.48 15.27
CA GLY A 131 9.18 -9.54 14.33
C GLY A 131 10.23 -9.12 13.30
N ALA A 132 10.17 -7.87 12.81
CA ALA A 132 11.16 -7.32 11.89
C ALA A 132 12.57 -7.33 12.51
N ARG A 133 12.70 -6.82 13.73
CA ARG A 133 13.96 -6.81 14.48
C ARG A 133 14.50 -8.23 14.68
N ASP A 134 13.64 -9.15 15.09
CA ASP A 134 14.02 -10.52 15.43
C ASP A 134 14.45 -11.32 14.18
N HIS A 135 13.97 -10.93 12.99
CA HIS A 135 14.34 -11.53 11.70
C HIS A 135 15.36 -10.70 10.88
N GLY A 136 15.85 -9.59 11.43
CA GLY A 136 16.83 -8.72 10.76
C GLY A 136 16.28 -7.92 9.56
N ALA A 137 14.96 -7.75 9.47
CA ALA A 137 14.31 -6.94 8.43
C ALA A 137 14.38 -5.44 8.74
N VAL A 138 14.42 -4.61 7.70
CA VAL A 138 14.40 -3.14 7.83
C VAL A 138 12.97 -2.63 7.87
N VAL A 139 12.64 -1.80 8.86
CA VAL A 139 11.31 -1.20 9.02
C VAL A 139 11.29 0.22 8.45
N TRP A 140 10.25 0.52 7.68
CA TRP A 140 9.91 1.86 7.19
C TRP A 140 8.49 2.24 7.60
N GLY A 141 8.27 3.52 7.89
CA GLY A 141 6.91 4.07 7.93
C GLY A 141 6.31 4.09 6.52
N GLY A 142 5.03 3.83 6.36
CA GLY A 142 4.38 3.79 5.05
C GLY A 142 3.60 5.05 4.67
N GLU A 143 3.56 6.06 5.55
CA GLU A 143 2.80 7.30 5.30
C GLU A 143 3.63 8.36 4.56
N PRO A 144 3.01 9.16 3.67
CA PRO A 144 3.60 10.41 3.23
C PRO A 144 3.65 11.45 4.36
N ASP A 145 4.51 12.45 4.22
CA ASP A 145 4.49 13.63 5.09
C ASP A 145 3.20 14.45 4.87
N ASP A 146 2.71 15.13 5.91
CA ASP A 146 1.50 15.97 5.80
C ASP A 146 1.64 17.09 4.75
N THR A 147 2.84 17.61 4.52
CA THR A 147 3.11 18.60 3.47
C THR A 147 3.01 17.99 2.07
N GLU A 148 3.40 16.73 1.90
CA GLU A 148 3.24 16.02 0.63
C GLU A 148 1.77 15.68 0.37
N VAL A 149 1.03 15.23 1.40
CA VAL A 149 -0.43 15.07 1.32
C VAL A 149 -1.08 16.38 0.91
N ARG A 150 -0.71 17.49 1.57
CA ARG A 150 -1.19 18.83 1.21
C ARG A 150 -0.98 19.12 -0.27
N ASP A 151 0.26 19.05 -0.74
CA ASP A 151 0.58 19.47 -2.10
C ASP A 151 -0.13 18.60 -3.15
N ARG A 152 -0.18 17.28 -2.93
CA ARG A 152 -0.87 16.34 -3.83
C ARG A 152 -2.39 16.50 -3.82
N VAL A 153 -3.01 16.82 -2.67
CA VAL A 153 -4.47 17.03 -2.58
C VAL A 153 -4.87 18.41 -3.14
N LEU A 154 -4.08 19.46 -2.91
CA LEU A 154 -4.30 20.78 -3.54
C LEU A 154 -4.24 20.69 -5.07
N ALA A 155 -3.33 19.89 -5.62
CA ALA A 155 -3.24 19.63 -7.06
C ALA A 155 -4.51 18.97 -7.65
N ARG A 156 -5.38 18.40 -6.81
CA ARG A 156 -6.68 17.82 -7.19
C ARG A 156 -7.85 18.80 -7.08
N GLY A 157 -7.57 20.08 -6.79
CA GLY A 157 -8.57 21.15 -6.75
C GLY A 157 -9.22 21.40 -5.40
N PHE A 158 -8.77 20.73 -4.33
CA PHE A 158 -9.19 21.07 -2.96
C PHE A 158 -8.45 22.32 -2.46
N THR A 159 -9.04 23.00 -1.48
CA THR A 159 -8.41 24.18 -0.88
C THR A 159 -7.64 23.82 0.38
N LEU A 160 -6.68 24.66 0.77
CA LEU A 160 -5.98 24.50 2.04
C LEU A 160 -6.94 24.61 3.23
N GLN A 161 -7.99 25.41 3.09
CA GLN A 161 -9.09 25.50 4.06
C GLN A 161 -9.77 24.14 4.28
N ASP A 162 -10.02 23.40 3.20
CA ASP A 162 -10.64 22.08 3.26
C ASP A 162 -9.76 21.08 4.01
N LEU A 163 -8.45 21.10 3.76
CA LEU A 163 -7.53 20.21 4.47
C LEU A 163 -7.44 20.55 5.95
N VAL A 164 -7.28 21.82 6.32
CA VAL A 164 -7.23 22.25 7.74
C VAL A 164 -8.54 21.90 8.44
N GLY A 165 -9.67 22.19 7.81
CA GLY A 165 -11.00 21.88 8.33
C GLY A 165 -11.20 20.39 8.54
N PHE A 166 -10.83 19.58 7.55
CA PHE A 166 -10.99 18.13 7.58
C PHE A 166 -10.01 17.44 8.53
N TYR A 167 -8.74 17.84 8.58
CA TYR A 167 -7.76 17.32 9.55
C TYR A 167 -8.22 17.55 10.99
N THR A 168 -8.94 18.64 11.22
CA THR A 168 -9.59 18.89 12.51
C THR A 168 -10.79 17.96 12.73
N LEU A 169 -11.69 17.86 11.75
CA LEU A 169 -12.88 17.00 11.84
C LEU A 169 -12.53 15.53 12.10
N ARG A 170 -11.53 14.97 11.40
CA ARG A 170 -11.15 13.56 11.50
C ARG A 170 -10.61 13.16 12.88
N SER A 171 -10.28 14.12 13.72
CA SER A 171 -9.85 13.88 15.11
C SER A 171 -11.01 13.62 16.07
N VAL A 172 -12.23 14.10 15.73
CA VAL A 172 -13.42 13.95 16.58
C VAL A 172 -13.76 12.47 16.86
N PRO A 173 -13.83 11.57 15.85
CA PRO A 173 -14.01 10.14 16.09
C PRO A 173 -13.01 9.54 17.08
N GLN A 174 -11.75 9.95 17.00
CA GLN A 174 -10.71 9.46 17.88
C GLN A 174 -10.92 9.93 19.32
N TRP A 175 -11.30 11.21 19.52
CA TRP A 175 -11.58 11.72 20.87
C TRP A 175 -12.77 11.02 21.53
N VAL A 176 -13.78 10.62 20.75
CA VAL A 176 -14.89 9.80 21.25
C VAL A 176 -14.40 8.41 21.66
N ARG A 177 -13.61 7.74 20.82
CA ARG A 177 -13.03 6.41 21.13
C ARG A 177 -12.14 6.42 22.37
N GLU A 178 -11.34 7.47 22.52
CA GLU A 178 -10.44 7.69 23.67
C GLU A 178 -11.17 8.26 24.90
N GLN A 179 -12.50 8.42 24.84
CA GLN A 179 -13.31 8.97 25.94
C GLN A 179 -12.90 10.39 26.38
N LYS A 180 -12.21 11.14 25.51
CA LYS A 180 -11.88 12.55 25.72
C LYS A 180 -13.12 13.44 25.65
N ILE A 181 -14.14 13.00 24.91
CA ILE A 181 -15.48 13.59 24.83
C ILE A 181 -16.52 12.47 24.77
N THR A 182 -17.72 12.72 25.26
CA THR A 182 -18.85 11.77 25.12
C THR A 182 -19.52 11.85 23.75
N GLY A 183 -19.34 12.97 23.06
CA GLY A 183 -19.98 13.28 21.79
C GLY A 183 -19.62 14.70 21.31
N PRO A 184 -20.10 15.09 20.13
CA PRO A 184 -19.83 16.41 19.53
C PRO A 184 -20.38 17.59 20.35
N ASP A 185 -21.40 17.36 21.19
CA ASP A 185 -22.04 18.34 22.08
C ASP A 185 -21.34 18.50 23.44
N ASP A 186 -20.31 17.70 23.71
CA ASP A 186 -19.51 17.82 24.93
C ASP A 186 -18.90 19.24 25.06
N SER A 187 -19.01 19.83 26.25
CA SER A 187 -18.49 21.18 26.54
C SER A 187 -17.00 21.36 26.22
N ARG A 188 -16.22 20.27 26.20
CA ARG A 188 -14.78 20.27 25.86
C ARG A 188 -14.52 20.29 24.36
N THR A 189 -15.49 19.94 23.53
CA THR A 189 -15.33 19.77 22.07
C THR A 189 -14.82 21.04 21.40
N LYS A 190 -15.34 22.21 21.79
CA LYS A 190 -14.87 23.50 21.27
C LYS A 190 -13.37 23.71 21.49
N GLN A 191 -12.91 23.49 22.72
CA GLN A 191 -11.49 23.67 23.08
C GLN A 191 -10.59 22.68 22.33
N LEU A 192 -11.04 21.43 22.17
CA LEU A 192 -10.30 20.42 21.42
C LEU A 192 -10.19 20.77 19.94
N ILE A 193 -11.26 21.32 19.33
CA ILE A 193 -11.24 21.81 17.95
C ILE A 193 -10.26 22.98 17.80
N GLU A 194 -10.27 23.96 18.71
CA GLU A 194 -9.33 25.08 18.64
C GLU A 194 -7.87 24.61 18.74
N ALA A 195 -7.59 23.67 19.63
CA ALA A 195 -6.26 23.09 19.76
C ALA A 195 -5.86 22.25 18.52
N GLU A 196 -6.80 21.53 17.91
CA GLU A 196 -6.54 20.72 16.72
C GLU A 196 -6.40 21.57 15.44
N LEU A 197 -7.11 22.70 15.34
CA LEU A 197 -6.93 23.67 14.29
C LEU A 197 -5.48 24.17 14.25
N GLU A 198 -4.93 24.51 15.41
CA GLU A 198 -3.53 24.95 15.52
C GLU A 198 -2.55 23.83 15.11
N ARG A 199 -2.75 22.61 15.63
CA ARG A 199 -1.93 21.46 15.23
C ARG A 199 -2.02 21.17 13.74
N SER A 200 -3.22 21.24 13.17
CA SER A 200 -3.46 20.98 11.74
C SER A 200 -2.80 22.03 10.86
N ARG A 201 -2.89 23.31 11.22
CA ARG A 201 -2.16 24.37 10.52
C ARG A 201 -0.65 24.16 10.59
N SER A 202 -0.12 23.83 11.76
CA SER A 202 1.31 23.59 11.93
C SER A 202 1.80 22.43 11.05
N ARG A 203 1.13 21.27 11.08
CA ARG A 203 1.46 20.09 10.26
C ARG A 203 1.39 20.38 8.76
N LEU A 204 0.36 21.09 8.33
CA LEU A 204 0.15 21.44 6.92
C LEU A 204 0.94 22.69 6.50
N GLN A 205 1.70 23.32 7.40
CA GLN A 205 2.34 24.63 7.21
C GLN A 205 1.37 25.68 6.63
N ALA A 206 0.12 25.66 7.09
CA ALA A 206 -0.90 26.59 6.65
C ALA A 206 -0.78 27.93 7.40
N PRO A 207 -1.08 29.07 6.75
CA PRO A 207 -1.24 30.34 7.45
C PRO A 207 -2.36 30.27 8.51
N ALA A 208 -2.35 31.22 9.45
CA ALA A 208 -3.35 31.30 10.52
C ALA A 208 -4.80 31.48 10.03
N ASP A 209 -4.95 32.03 8.83
CA ASP A 209 -6.21 32.20 8.09
C ASP A 209 -6.07 31.47 6.75
N PRO A 210 -6.92 30.50 6.37
CA PRO A 210 -8.30 30.27 6.84
C PRO A 210 -8.46 29.35 8.07
N LEU A 211 -9.52 29.61 8.86
CA LEU A 211 -9.98 28.84 10.04
C LEU A 211 -9.25 29.11 11.37
N SER A 212 -9.15 30.38 11.78
CA SER A 212 -8.45 30.77 13.01
C SER A 212 -9.13 30.36 14.34
N SER A 213 -10.41 29.96 14.31
CA SER A 213 -11.20 29.67 15.51
C SER A 213 -12.25 28.57 15.30
N TYR A 214 -12.81 28.05 16.40
CA TYR A 214 -13.97 27.16 16.33
C TYR A 214 -15.14 27.76 15.53
N ALA A 215 -15.43 29.06 15.69
CA ALA A 215 -16.52 29.71 14.98
C ALA A 215 -16.33 29.66 13.45
N SER A 216 -15.13 29.98 12.97
CA SER A 216 -14.80 29.88 11.54
C SER A 216 -14.80 28.43 11.04
N TRP A 217 -14.39 27.47 11.87
CA TRP A 217 -14.42 26.04 11.53
C TRP A 217 -15.84 25.50 11.46
N ALA A 218 -16.72 25.86 12.40
CA ALA A 218 -18.12 25.46 12.41
C ALA A 218 -18.85 25.99 11.16
N GLN A 219 -18.57 27.23 10.74
CA GLN A 219 -19.09 27.79 9.49
C GLN A 219 -18.56 27.06 8.25
N TRP A 220 -17.29 26.67 8.24
CA TRP A 220 -16.74 25.83 7.17
C TRP A 220 -17.44 24.47 7.13
N TYR A 221 -17.60 23.82 8.26
CA TYR A 221 -18.29 22.53 8.36
C TYR A 221 -19.71 22.63 7.82
N GLU A 222 -20.46 23.65 8.26
CA GLU A 222 -21.84 23.86 7.83
C GLU A 222 -21.96 24.12 6.33
N ARG A 223 -21.09 24.97 5.79
CA ARG A 223 -21.05 25.21 4.33
C ARG A 223 -20.66 23.96 3.55
N THR A 224 -19.75 23.14 4.08
CA THR A 224 -19.23 21.94 3.41
C THR A 224 -20.26 20.80 3.44
N ASN A 225 -20.89 20.55 4.59
CA ASN A 225 -21.80 19.41 4.79
C ASN A 225 -23.28 19.77 4.74
N GLY A 226 -23.63 21.06 4.61
CA GLY A 226 -25.02 21.54 4.53
C GLY A 226 -25.78 21.44 5.85
N LYS A 227 -25.09 21.27 6.98
CA LYS A 227 -25.69 21.17 8.32
C LYS A 227 -24.73 21.61 9.42
N PRO A 228 -25.20 22.10 10.58
CA PRO A 228 -24.34 22.46 11.70
C PRO A 228 -23.60 21.25 12.29
N PHE A 229 -22.47 21.50 12.94
CA PHE A 229 -21.77 20.49 13.74
C PHE A 229 -22.36 20.45 15.15
N ASP A 230 -23.13 19.40 15.44
CA ASP A 230 -23.87 19.20 16.68
C ASP A 230 -24.04 17.71 17.02
N ALA A 231 -24.95 17.38 17.95
CA ALA A 231 -25.29 16.01 18.34
C ALA A 231 -25.70 15.08 17.18
N SER A 232 -26.07 15.61 16.00
CA SER A 232 -26.37 14.83 14.81
C SER A 232 -25.14 14.38 14.02
N PHE A 233 -23.93 14.81 14.40
CA PHE A 233 -22.69 14.35 13.79
C PHE A 233 -22.56 12.84 13.90
N THR A 234 -22.20 12.20 12.80
CA THR A 234 -21.94 10.76 12.74
C THR A 234 -20.50 10.51 12.32
N LEU A 235 -19.91 9.40 12.78
CA LEU A 235 -18.53 9.04 12.44
C LEU A 235 -18.33 8.89 10.92
N GLU A 236 -19.39 8.54 10.18
CA GLU A 236 -19.35 8.42 8.72
C GLU A 236 -19.02 9.74 8.02
N GLU A 237 -19.24 10.90 8.65
CA GLU A 237 -18.93 12.22 8.08
C GLU A 237 -17.43 12.45 7.90
N GLY A 238 -16.60 11.77 8.71
CA GLY A 238 -15.14 11.80 8.60
C GLY A 238 -14.53 10.66 7.80
N GLY A 239 -15.33 9.73 7.28
CA GLY A 239 -14.84 8.53 6.58
C GLY A 239 -14.50 8.77 5.11
N PRO A 240 -13.59 7.97 4.50
CA PRO A 240 -13.17 8.09 3.10
C PRO A 240 -14.16 7.49 2.10
N LEU A 241 -15.47 7.61 2.36
CA LEU A 241 -16.50 6.97 1.54
C LEU A 241 -16.75 7.77 0.25
N ALA A 242 -16.23 7.30 -0.88
CA ALA A 242 -16.27 8.00 -2.17
C ALA A 242 -17.69 8.27 -2.67
N ASP A 243 -18.62 7.34 -2.40
CA ASP A 243 -20.06 7.43 -2.65
C ASP A 243 -20.84 7.95 -1.44
N GLY A 244 -20.14 8.51 -0.45
CA GLY A 244 -20.70 9.09 0.76
C GLY A 244 -21.49 10.37 0.49
N ARG A 245 -22.49 10.62 1.35
CA ARG A 245 -23.40 11.77 1.20
C ARG A 245 -22.76 13.12 1.55
N TYR A 246 -21.67 13.12 2.30
CA TYR A 246 -21.07 14.34 2.84
C TYR A 246 -19.89 14.81 2.00
N ALA A 247 -19.74 16.12 1.79
CA ALA A 247 -18.61 16.63 1.03
C ALA A 247 -17.27 16.36 1.75
N THR A 248 -17.27 16.26 3.08
CA THR A 248 -16.10 15.82 3.85
C THR A 248 -15.67 14.39 3.52
N ASN A 249 -16.56 13.53 3.02
CA ASN A 249 -16.16 12.21 2.54
C ASN A 249 -15.26 12.29 1.31
N LYS A 250 -15.52 13.25 0.41
CA LYS A 250 -14.70 13.47 -0.80
C LYS A 250 -13.30 14.00 -0.45
N ILE A 251 -13.21 14.87 0.57
CA ILE A 251 -11.91 15.33 1.09
C ILE A 251 -11.14 14.14 1.68
N SER A 252 -11.82 13.32 2.49
CA SER A 252 -11.23 12.13 3.08
C SER A 252 -10.77 11.10 2.04
N GLU A 253 -11.56 10.87 0.98
CA GLU A 253 -11.21 9.99 -0.13
C GLU A 253 -9.98 10.50 -0.87
N ALA A 254 -9.91 11.80 -1.16
CA ALA A 254 -8.77 12.39 -1.85
C ALA A 254 -7.47 12.24 -1.04
N ILE A 255 -7.53 12.45 0.27
CA ILE A 255 -6.41 12.21 1.19
C ILE A 255 -6.03 10.73 1.21
N GLY A 256 -7.02 9.83 1.37
CA GLY A 256 -6.81 8.39 1.38
C GLY A 256 -6.13 7.90 0.10
N ARG A 257 -6.60 8.39 -1.05
CA ARG A 257 -6.03 8.04 -2.36
C ARG A 257 -4.59 8.52 -2.51
N VAL A 258 -4.25 9.70 -2.00
CA VAL A 258 -2.85 10.16 -2.00
C VAL A 258 -1.95 9.24 -1.15
N ARG A 259 -2.42 8.82 0.03
CA ARG A 259 -1.69 7.86 0.89
C ARG A 259 -1.49 6.51 0.18
N ASP A 260 -2.52 6.02 -0.50
CA ASP A 260 -2.47 4.76 -1.26
C ASP A 260 -1.53 4.82 -2.47
N GLU A 261 -1.55 5.93 -3.22
CA GLU A 261 -0.61 6.15 -4.33
C GLU A 261 0.84 6.16 -3.83
N PHE A 262 1.09 6.87 -2.72
CA PHE A 262 2.40 6.88 -2.07
C PHE A 262 2.82 5.48 -1.61
N LEU A 263 1.92 4.71 -0.99
CA LEU A 263 2.17 3.34 -0.57
C LEU A 263 2.57 2.44 -1.77
N LEU A 264 1.90 2.57 -2.92
CA LEU A 264 2.30 1.85 -4.14
C LEU A 264 3.69 2.24 -4.64
N GLU A 265 4.03 3.53 -4.59
CA GLU A 265 5.36 4.03 -4.97
C GLU A 265 6.47 3.41 -4.12
N ILE A 266 6.29 3.35 -2.80
CA ILE A 266 7.28 2.76 -1.89
C ILE A 266 7.36 1.24 -2.04
N ILE A 267 6.23 0.54 -2.23
CA ILE A 267 6.22 -0.90 -2.50
C ILE A 267 7.02 -1.20 -3.78
N ALA A 268 6.75 -0.47 -4.86
CA ALA A 268 7.47 -0.64 -6.13
C ALA A 268 8.97 -0.38 -5.97
N ARG A 269 9.35 0.67 -5.23
CA ARG A 269 10.74 1.01 -4.93
C ARG A 269 11.48 -0.16 -4.27
N HIS A 270 10.92 -0.73 -3.20
CA HIS A 270 11.54 -1.84 -2.47
C HIS A 270 11.60 -3.14 -3.29
N LEU A 271 10.54 -3.46 -4.04
CA LEU A 271 10.56 -4.62 -4.95
C LEU A 271 11.62 -4.48 -6.06
N ASN A 272 11.80 -3.26 -6.60
CA ASN A 272 12.87 -2.97 -7.58
C ASN A 272 14.27 -3.05 -6.96
N ALA A 273 14.40 -2.76 -5.66
CA ALA A 273 15.62 -2.97 -4.88
C ALA A 273 15.91 -4.44 -4.56
N ARG A 274 15.03 -5.36 -4.99
CA ARG A 274 15.10 -6.82 -4.79
C ARG A 274 14.73 -7.31 -3.39
N ASP A 275 14.04 -6.48 -2.61
CA ASP A 275 13.53 -6.84 -1.30
C ASP A 275 12.32 -7.79 -1.39
N ASN A 276 12.20 -8.70 -0.44
CA ASN A 276 10.93 -9.30 -0.04
C ASN A 276 10.25 -8.36 0.96
N VAL A 277 9.06 -7.86 0.58
CA VAL A 277 8.38 -6.78 1.28
C VAL A 277 7.19 -7.31 2.06
N LEU A 278 7.14 -7.04 3.36
CA LEU A 278 5.95 -7.19 4.19
C LEU A 278 5.28 -5.82 4.39
N VAL A 279 3.99 -5.72 4.10
CA VAL A 279 3.18 -4.52 4.34
C VAL A 279 2.11 -4.87 5.36
N VAL A 280 2.00 -4.09 6.43
CA VAL A 280 0.95 -4.23 7.45
C VAL A 280 0.19 -2.92 7.56
N PHE A 281 -1.00 -2.90 6.96
CA PHE A 281 -1.89 -1.76 6.81
C PHE A 281 -3.33 -2.20 7.03
N GLY A 282 -4.23 -1.28 7.37
CA GLY A 282 -5.66 -1.59 7.50
C GLY A 282 -6.24 -2.33 6.30
N GLU A 283 -7.14 -3.28 6.54
CA GLU A 283 -7.79 -4.13 5.54
C GLU A 283 -8.41 -3.36 4.36
N SER A 284 -8.95 -2.15 4.60
CA SER A 284 -9.48 -1.29 3.56
C SER A 284 -8.42 -0.87 2.54
N HIS A 285 -7.16 -0.65 2.96
CA HIS A 285 -6.05 -0.33 2.05
C HIS A 285 -5.77 -1.50 1.11
N LEU A 286 -5.71 -2.73 1.62
CA LEU A 286 -5.53 -3.92 0.78
C LEU A 286 -6.68 -4.07 -0.23
N MET A 287 -7.93 -3.86 0.20
CA MET A 287 -9.09 -3.88 -0.71
C MET A 287 -8.94 -2.88 -1.85
N MET A 288 -8.59 -1.62 -1.55
CA MET A 288 -8.45 -0.54 -2.53
C MET A 288 -7.27 -0.74 -3.50
N LEU A 289 -6.14 -1.23 -2.99
CA LEU A 289 -4.89 -1.39 -3.72
C LEU A 289 -4.82 -2.65 -4.56
N ARG A 290 -5.64 -3.68 -4.27
CA ARG A 290 -5.57 -5.00 -4.92
C ARG A 290 -5.54 -4.95 -6.45
N PRO A 291 -6.37 -4.13 -7.14
CA PRO A 291 -6.33 -4.09 -8.61
C PRO A 291 -5.05 -3.45 -9.13
N ALA A 292 -4.51 -2.44 -8.43
CA ALA A 292 -3.23 -1.84 -8.77
C ALA A 292 -2.06 -2.80 -8.54
N LEU A 293 -2.01 -3.46 -7.38
CA LEU A 293 -1.01 -4.49 -7.08
C LEU A 293 -1.05 -5.63 -8.11
N SER A 294 -2.25 -6.05 -8.52
CA SER A 294 -2.42 -7.09 -9.54
C SER A 294 -1.95 -6.63 -10.93
N SER A 295 -2.12 -5.34 -11.26
CA SER A 295 -1.57 -4.75 -12.48
C SER A 295 -0.04 -4.66 -12.44
N MET A 296 0.54 -4.39 -11.27
CA MET A 296 1.99 -4.27 -11.07
C MET A 296 2.71 -5.62 -11.08
N LEU A 297 2.12 -6.64 -10.46
CA LEU A 297 2.79 -7.89 -10.08
C LEU A 297 2.15 -9.15 -10.67
N GLY A 298 1.01 -9.02 -11.36
CA GLY A 298 0.12 -10.13 -11.68
C GLY A 298 -0.79 -10.49 -10.50
N PRO A 299 -1.74 -11.43 -10.68
CA PRO A 299 -2.68 -11.81 -9.61
C PRO A 299 -1.94 -12.40 -8.39
N PRO A 300 -2.48 -12.22 -7.16
CA PRO A 300 -1.87 -12.79 -5.96
C PRO A 300 -1.81 -14.31 -6.09
N CYS A 301 -0.69 -14.92 -5.71
CA CYS A 301 -0.54 -16.37 -5.70
C CYS A 301 -1.19 -17.03 -4.49
N TYR A 302 -1.57 -16.24 -3.48
CA TYR A 302 -2.34 -16.64 -2.31
C TYR A 302 -3.18 -15.45 -1.83
N GLU A 303 -4.41 -15.71 -1.38
CA GLU A 303 -5.27 -14.77 -0.66
C GLU A 303 -6.05 -15.56 0.40
N GLY A 304 -6.01 -15.14 1.66
CA GLY A 304 -6.70 -15.84 2.75
C GLY A 304 -6.21 -15.47 4.15
N ASP A 305 -6.57 -16.30 5.14
CA ASP A 305 -6.37 -16.10 6.57
C ASP A 305 -5.28 -17.01 7.20
N ASP A 306 -4.64 -17.88 6.41
CA ASP A 306 -3.52 -18.73 6.84
C ASP A 306 -2.27 -18.62 5.93
N LEU A 307 -1.32 -17.76 6.30
CA LEU A 307 -0.06 -17.60 5.58
C LEU A 307 0.89 -18.81 5.72
N GLY A 308 0.60 -19.78 6.59
CA GLY A 308 1.29 -21.07 6.63
C GLY A 308 1.09 -21.88 5.33
N ALA A 309 -0.10 -21.81 4.74
CA ALA A 309 -0.44 -22.51 3.50
C ALA A 309 0.14 -21.82 2.24
N ALA A 310 0.34 -20.51 2.28
CA ALA A 310 0.71 -19.67 1.14
C ALA A 310 1.99 -20.11 0.41
N GLY A 311 2.97 -20.66 1.15
CA GLY A 311 4.22 -21.14 0.57
C GLY A 311 4.04 -22.24 -0.48
N VAL A 312 3.05 -23.11 -0.31
CA VAL A 312 2.74 -24.21 -1.25
C VAL A 312 2.09 -23.66 -2.51
N ASP A 313 1.06 -22.82 -2.36
CA ASP A 313 0.28 -22.25 -3.47
C ASP A 313 1.16 -21.42 -4.41
N CYS A 314 2.01 -20.60 -3.82
CA CYS A 314 2.92 -19.73 -4.54
C CYS A 314 4.04 -20.49 -5.28
N ARG A 315 4.37 -21.72 -4.91
CA ARG A 315 5.27 -22.61 -5.66
C ARG A 315 4.53 -23.30 -6.81
N ASN A 316 3.34 -23.82 -6.54
CA ASN A 316 2.53 -24.55 -7.52
C ASN A 316 2.13 -23.68 -8.71
N ARG A 317 1.78 -22.42 -8.49
CA ARG A 317 1.43 -21.47 -9.56
C ARG A 317 2.59 -21.19 -10.51
N ARG A 318 3.82 -21.11 -9.97
CA ARG A 318 5.03 -20.92 -10.79
C ARG A 318 5.27 -22.12 -11.70
N ALA A 319 5.13 -23.34 -11.16
CA ALA A 319 5.27 -24.57 -11.94
C ALA A 319 4.22 -24.67 -13.06
N ALA A 320 2.96 -24.29 -12.78
CA ALA A 320 1.90 -24.28 -13.78
C ALA A 320 2.20 -23.31 -14.95
N LEU A 321 2.65 -22.09 -14.65
CA LEU A 321 3.03 -21.09 -15.67
C LEU A 321 4.21 -21.55 -16.54
N THR A 322 5.24 -22.15 -15.93
CA THR A 322 6.39 -22.69 -16.68
C THR A 322 5.95 -23.82 -17.63
N SER A 323 5.07 -24.71 -17.17
CA SER A 323 4.56 -25.82 -17.99
C SER A 323 3.68 -25.39 -19.17
N GLN A 324 2.99 -24.25 -19.07
CA GLN A 324 2.18 -23.70 -20.17
C GLN A 324 3.05 -23.05 -21.25
N ILE A 325 4.15 -22.41 -20.88
CA ILE A 325 5.11 -21.82 -21.83
C ILE A 325 5.82 -22.92 -22.64
N GLU A 326 6.15 -24.04 -22.01
CA GLU A 326 6.80 -25.19 -22.68
C GLU A 326 5.86 -25.95 -23.63
N ARG A 327 4.54 -25.80 -23.48
CA ARG A 327 3.53 -26.43 -24.36
C ARG A 327 3.10 -25.58 -25.55
N ILE A 328 3.63 -24.37 -25.73
CA ILE A 328 3.42 -23.63 -26.98
C ILE A 328 4.15 -24.40 -28.08
N PRO A 329 3.44 -25.00 -29.05
CA PRO A 329 4.08 -25.74 -30.12
C PRO A 329 5.08 -24.83 -30.81
N ARG A 330 6.35 -25.24 -30.87
CA ARG A 330 7.33 -24.61 -31.77
C ARG A 330 6.77 -24.80 -33.18
N VAL A 331 6.03 -23.80 -33.67
CA VAL A 331 5.62 -23.76 -35.08
C VAL A 331 6.92 -23.71 -35.87
N HIS A 332 7.27 -24.86 -36.45
CA HIS A 332 8.42 -25.00 -37.30
C HIS A 332 8.33 -23.94 -38.39
N ALA A 333 9.28 -23.01 -38.37
CA ALA A 333 9.56 -22.14 -39.51
C ALA A 333 10.12 -23.00 -40.65
N GLU A 334 9.24 -23.68 -41.37
CA GLU A 334 9.55 -24.28 -42.66
C GLU A 334 9.84 -23.15 -43.64
N ARG A 335 11.14 -22.85 -43.77
CA ARG A 335 11.71 -22.14 -44.91
C ARG A 335 11.27 -22.84 -46.20
N ARG A 336 10.29 -22.24 -46.90
CA ARG A 336 10.07 -22.48 -48.33
C ARG A 336 11.35 -22.14 -49.10
N ARG A 337 12.16 -23.15 -49.43
CA ARG A 337 13.07 -23.10 -50.57
C ARG A 337 12.21 -23.26 -51.82
N GLY A 338 11.84 -22.15 -52.45
CA GLY A 338 11.28 -22.16 -53.79
C GLY A 338 12.36 -22.59 -54.79
N THR A 339 12.18 -23.78 -55.35
CA THR A 339 12.88 -24.29 -56.51
C THR A 339 12.57 -23.42 -57.73
N ARG A 340 13.62 -23.00 -58.44
CA ARG A 340 13.53 -22.56 -59.83
C ARG A 340 13.25 -23.80 -60.67
N ASP A 341 12.15 -23.80 -61.41
CA ASP A 341 12.03 -24.65 -62.59
C ASP A 341 11.59 -23.82 -63.80
N THR A 342 12.36 -24.03 -64.85
CA THR A 342 12.24 -23.60 -66.23
C THR A 342 11.03 -24.23 -66.91
N GLN A 343 10.30 -23.47 -67.74
CA GLN A 343 9.65 -24.04 -68.92
C GLN A 343 9.53 -23.01 -70.06
N SER A 344 10.07 -23.45 -71.19
CA SER A 344 9.98 -22.89 -72.54
C SER A 344 8.97 -23.74 -73.32
N ALA A 345 8.03 -23.14 -74.05
CA ALA A 345 7.65 -23.48 -75.44
C ALA A 345 6.30 -22.86 -75.91
N ARG A 346 6.40 -22.04 -76.96
CA ARG A 346 5.63 -21.98 -78.24
C ARG A 346 4.08 -22.08 -78.28
N SER A 347 3.47 -21.01 -78.82
CA SER A 347 2.59 -20.84 -80.03
C SER A 347 1.48 -21.86 -80.35
N PRO A 348 0.37 -21.43 -81.01
CA PRO A 348 0.35 -20.78 -82.34
C PRO A 348 0.38 -19.26 -82.33
#